data_AF-A0A6G3XUP0-F1
#
_entry.id   AF-A0A6G3XUP0-F1
#
_cell.length_a   1.000
_cell.length_b   1.000
_cell.length_c   1.000
_cell.angle_alpha   90.00
_cell.angle_beta   90.00
_cell.angle_gamma   90.00
#
_symmetry.space_group_name_H-M   'P 1'
#
loop_
_entity.id
_entity.type
_entity.pdbx_description
1 polymer ?
#
loop_
_entity_poly.entity_id
_entity_poly.type
_entity_poly.pdbx_seq_one_letter_code
_entity_poly.pdbx_strand_id
1 'polypeptide(L)'
;TQVVLARLKTPLAGVLLASANGTLDALPPLNWRDDAAVTVVIASHNYPDTPRTGDPIDGLADVAAKDGPDAYVLHAGTRAEGGAVLSAGGRVLSVTATGKDLTAARERAYTALGRIHLDGSQHRTDIALKASRD
;
A
#
# COMPACT_ATOMS: atom_id res chain seq x y z
N THR A 1 5.33 5.71 5.51
CA THR A 1 5.28 4.89 6.74
C THR A 1 4.65 3.52 6.53
N GLN A 2 3.54 3.37 5.81
CA GLN A 2 2.87 2.05 5.61
C GLN A 2 3.76 0.92 5.04
N VAL A 3 4.67 1.22 4.12
CA VAL A 3 5.51 0.22 3.43
C VAL A 3 6.42 -0.59 4.37
N VAL A 4 6.82 -0.01 5.50
CA VAL A 4 7.74 -0.66 6.44
C VAL A 4 7.07 -1.84 7.14
N LEU A 5 5.77 -1.75 7.41
CA LEU A 5 5.03 -2.82 8.09
C LEU A 5 4.95 -4.10 7.27
N ALA A 6 5.02 -4.01 5.94
CA ALA A 6 5.08 -5.19 5.06
C ALA A 6 6.30 -6.07 5.36
N ARG A 7 7.38 -5.48 5.89
CA ARG A 7 8.64 -6.17 6.22
C ARG A 7 8.75 -6.58 7.68
N LEU A 8 7.83 -6.17 8.55
CA LEU A 8 7.95 -6.43 9.98
C LEU A 8 7.58 -7.90 10.27
N LYS A 9 8.51 -8.68 10.85
CA LYS A 9 8.23 -10.04 11.36
C LYS A 9 7.74 -10.00 12.81
N THR A 10 8.25 -9.06 13.61
CA THR A 10 7.80 -8.89 14.99
C THR A 10 6.31 -8.55 15.03
N PRO A 11 5.46 -9.24 15.81
CA PRO A 11 4.05 -8.89 15.92
C PRO A 11 3.83 -7.44 16.39
N LEU A 12 3.22 -6.62 15.53
CA LEU A 12 3.08 -5.18 15.77
C LEU A 12 2.31 -4.85 17.06
N ALA A 13 1.29 -5.65 17.40
CA ALA A 13 0.48 -5.42 18.59
C ALA A 13 1.29 -5.39 19.90
N GLY A 14 2.30 -6.27 20.03
CA GLY A 14 3.17 -6.28 21.20
C GLY A 14 4.06 -5.05 21.28
N VAL A 15 4.56 -4.57 20.13
CA VAL A 15 5.37 -3.35 20.03
C VAL A 15 4.54 -2.12 20.42
N LEU A 16 3.30 -2.03 19.93
CA LEU A 16 2.38 -0.95 20.27
C LEU A 16 1.99 -0.97 21.75
N LEU A 17 1.74 -2.14 22.33
CA LEU A 17 1.42 -2.29 23.76
C LEU A 17 2.60 -1.86 24.65
N ALA A 18 3.81 -2.32 24.35
CA ALA A 18 5.01 -1.91 25.10
C ALA A 18 5.26 -0.40 24.98
N SER A 19 5.03 0.19 23.79
CA SER A 19 5.12 1.64 23.59
C SER A 19 4.11 2.39 24.46
N ALA A 20 2.87 1.92 24.51
CA ALA A 20 1.81 2.54 25.31
C ALA A 20 2.09 2.47 26.83
N ASN A 21 2.77 1.42 27.28
CA ASN A 21 3.12 1.22 28.70
C ASN A 21 4.48 1.79 29.10
N GLY A 22 5.24 2.39 28.17
CA GLY A 22 6.58 2.90 28.45
C GLY A 22 7.62 1.81 28.70
N THR A 23 7.41 0.59 28.20
CA THR A 23 8.28 -0.58 28.37
C THR A 23 8.90 -1.05 27.05
N LEU A 24 8.96 -0.18 26.05
CA LEU A 24 9.48 -0.49 24.71
C LEU A 24 10.95 -0.93 24.74
N ASP A 25 11.73 -0.39 25.67
CA ASP A 25 13.15 -0.70 25.90
C ASP A 25 13.38 -2.12 26.44
N ALA A 26 12.36 -2.75 27.01
CA ALA A 26 12.41 -4.13 27.47
C ALA A 26 12.20 -5.15 26.32
N LEU A 27 11.76 -4.71 25.14
CA LEU A 27 11.60 -5.61 23.99
C LEU A 27 12.95 -5.93 23.33
N PRO A 28 13.14 -7.15 22.81
CA PRO A 28 14.29 -7.43 21.95
C PRO A 28 14.22 -6.57 20.66
N PRO A 29 15.34 -6.41 19.95
CA PRO A 29 15.36 -5.74 18.65
C PRO A 29 14.28 -6.29 17.70
N LEU A 30 13.65 -5.39 16.95
CA LEU A 30 12.63 -5.78 15.98
C LEU A 30 13.22 -6.69 14.91
N ASN A 31 12.52 -7.78 14.61
CA ASN A 31 12.87 -8.72 13.57
C ASN A 31 12.18 -8.31 12.26
N TRP A 32 12.96 -8.29 11.18
CA TRP A 32 12.54 -7.83 9.86
C TRP A 32 12.73 -8.92 8.80
N ARG A 33 11.98 -8.82 7.72
CA ARG A 33 12.20 -9.59 6.49
C ARG A 33 13.32 -8.94 5.67
N ASP A 34 14.12 -9.79 5.04
CA ASP A 34 15.19 -9.35 4.13
C ASP A 34 14.65 -8.87 2.78
N ASP A 35 13.41 -9.27 2.45
CA ASP A 35 12.70 -8.78 1.26
C ASP A 35 12.57 -7.25 1.26
N ALA A 36 12.44 -6.69 0.07
CA ALA A 36 12.11 -5.28 -0.11
C ALA A 36 10.59 -5.12 -0.22
N ALA A 37 10.12 -3.90 0.05
CA ALA A 37 8.72 -3.52 -0.11
C ALA A 37 8.61 -2.19 -0.84
N VAL A 38 7.63 -2.08 -1.75
CA VAL A 38 7.30 -0.86 -2.48
C VAL A 38 5.81 -0.59 -2.34
N THR A 39 5.45 0.65 -2.06
CA THR A 39 4.05 1.08 -2.01
C THR A 39 3.82 2.25 -2.96
N VAL A 40 2.85 2.11 -3.86
CA VAL A 40 2.42 3.17 -4.79
C VAL A 40 1.02 3.64 -4.39
N VAL A 41 0.86 4.95 -4.24
CA VAL A 41 -0.43 5.58 -3.92
C VAL A 41 -1.21 5.85 -5.20
N ILE A 42 -2.50 5.52 -5.20
CA ILE A 42 -3.47 5.94 -6.21
C ILE A 42 -4.29 7.09 -5.60
N ALA A 43 -4.23 8.25 -6.23
CA ALA A 43 -4.96 9.45 -5.82
C ALA A 43 -6.13 9.72 -6.78
N SER A 44 -7.20 10.31 -6.25
CA SER A 44 -8.35 10.76 -7.02
C SER A 44 -7.96 11.79 -8.07
N HIS A 45 -8.80 11.91 -9.09
CA HIS A 45 -8.74 12.99 -10.06
C HIS A 45 -8.62 14.36 -9.39
N ASN A 46 -7.69 15.19 -9.89
CA ASN A 46 -7.44 16.56 -9.46
C ASN A 46 -6.91 16.73 -8.02
N TYR A 47 -6.35 15.67 -7.42
CA TYR A 47 -5.56 15.80 -6.18
C TYR A 47 -4.21 16.52 -6.48
N PRO A 48 -3.73 17.43 -5.62
CA PRO A 48 -4.21 17.76 -4.28
C PRO A 48 -5.24 18.89 -4.18
N ASP A 49 -5.68 19.46 -5.30
CA ASP A 49 -6.52 20.67 -5.33
C ASP A 49 -7.98 20.37 -4.95
N THR A 50 -8.80 19.90 -5.90
CA THR A 50 -10.20 19.55 -5.67
C THR A 50 -10.45 18.09 -6.04
N PRO A 51 -10.08 17.14 -5.15
CA PRO A 51 -10.22 15.73 -5.44
C PRO A 51 -11.67 15.33 -5.68
N ARG A 52 -11.93 14.63 -6.80
CA ARG A 52 -13.24 14.04 -7.05
C ARG A 52 -13.47 12.83 -6.16
N THR A 53 -14.66 12.73 -5.58
CA THR A 53 -15.08 11.61 -4.72
C THR A 53 -16.38 11.00 -5.23
N GLY A 54 -16.62 9.73 -4.90
CA GLY A 54 -17.82 8.98 -5.29
C GLY A 54 -17.64 8.14 -6.55
N ASP A 55 -16.44 8.13 -7.13
CA ASP A 55 -16.13 7.31 -8.30
C ASP A 55 -15.97 5.83 -7.89
N PRO A 56 -16.50 4.88 -8.67
CA PRO A 56 -16.31 3.46 -8.40
C PRO A 56 -14.85 3.04 -8.54
N ILE A 57 -14.48 2.05 -7.73
CA ILE A 57 -13.15 1.43 -7.72
C ILE A 57 -13.30 -0.04 -8.10
N ASP A 58 -12.70 -0.43 -9.23
CA ASP A 58 -12.69 -1.80 -9.73
C ASP A 58 -11.31 -2.45 -9.62
N GLY A 59 -11.26 -3.78 -9.78
CA GLY A 59 -10.02 -4.56 -9.82
C GLY A 59 -9.44 -4.98 -8.48
N LEU A 60 -10.05 -4.60 -7.35
CA LEU A 60 -9.60 -4.98 -6.00
C LEU A 60 -9.55 -6.51 -5.81
N ALA A 61 -10.60 -7.22 -6.25
CA ALA A 61 -10.67 -8.69 -6.18
C ALA A 61 -9.60 -9.36 -7.07
N ASP A 62 -9.29 -8.75 -8.21
CA ASP A 62 -8.28 -9.24 -9.14
C ASP A 62 -6.87 -9.18 -8.55
N VAL A 63 -6.53 -8.08 -7.86
CA VAL A 63 -5.25 -7.98 -7.13
C VAL A 63 -5.17 -9.06 -6.06
N ALA A 64 -6.23 -9.22 -5.26
CA ALA A 64 -6.26 -10.21 -4.19
C ALA A 64 -6.09 -11.65 -4.71
N ALA A 65 -6.71 -11.98 -5.85
CA ALA A 65 -6.68 -13.32 -6.42
C ALA A 65 -5.40 -13.64 -7.21
N LYS A 66 -4.83 -12.65 -7.90
CA LYS A 66 -3.74 -12.87 -8.88
C LYS A 66 -2.36 -12.50 -8.36
N ASP A 67 -2.27 -11.53 -7.45
CA ASP A 67 -0.99 -10.99 -6.97
C ASP A 67 -0.77 -11.24 -5.46
N GLY A 68 -1.83 -11.61 -4.73
CA GLY A 68 -1.72 -12.02 -3.33
C GLY A 68 -0.92 -13.32 -3.16
N PRO A 69 -0.12 -13.46 -2.08
CA PRO A 69 0.09 -12.52 -0.97
C PRO A 69 1.18 -11.46 -1.23
N ASP A 70 1.88 -11.55 -2.36
CA ASP A 70 3.06 -10.74 -2.66
C ASP A 70 2.73 -9.28 -3.02
N ALA A 71 1.48 -8.99 -3.40
CA ALA A 71 0.94 -7.65 -3.50
C ALA A 71 -0.48 -7.56 -2.95
N TYR A 72 -0.82 -6.43 -2.34
CA TYR A 72 -2.14 -6.17 -1.76
C TYR A 72 -2.49 -4.69 -1.79
N VAL A 73 -3.78 -4.40 -1.64
CA VAL A 73 -4.32 -3.05 -1.63
C VAL A 73 -4.68 -2.63 -0.20
N LEU A 74 -4.20 -1.47 0.21
CA LEU A 74 -4.63 -0.79 1.42
C LEU A 74 -5.60 0.33 1.06
N HIS A 75 -6.74 0.34 1.75
CA HIS A 75 -7.75 1.38 1.63
C HIS A 75 -7.33 2.63 2.44
N ALA A 76 -7.41 3.81 1.83
CA ALA A 76 -7.24 5.09 2.49
C ALA A 76 -8.56 5.88 2.40
N GLY A 77 -8.68 6.81 1.46
CA GLY A 77 -9.92 7.56 1.21
C GLY A 77 -10.91 6.75 0.39
N THR A 78 -11.51 5.70 0.95
CA THR A 78 -12.58 4.91 0.31
C THR A 78 -13.78 4.74 1.22
N ARG A 79 -14.96 4.54 0.64
CA ARG A 79 -16.16 4.10 1.35
C ARG A 79 -16.80 2.90 0.66
N ALA A 80 -17.48 2.03 1.42
CA ALA A 80 -18.30 0.96 0.87
C ALA A 80 -19.75 1.44 0.75
N GLU A 81 -20.37 1.24 -0.41
CA GLU A 81 -21.73 1.71 -0.71
C GLU A 81 -22.38 0.78 -1.73
N GLY A 82 -23.54 0.20 -1.40
CA GLY A 82 -24.30 -0.64 -2.34
C GLY A 82 -23.56 -1.88 -2.88
N GLY A 83 -22.58 -2.42 -2.14
CA GLY A 83 -21.74 -3.53 -2.59
C GLY A 83 -20.55 -3.12 -3.46
N ALA A 84 -20.40 -1.82 -3.75
CA ALA A 84 -19.23 -1.25 -4.42
C ALA A 84 -18.30 -0.56 -3.41
N VAL A 85 -17.06 -0.34 -3.83
CA VAL A 85 -16.11 0.54 -3.14
C VAL A 85 -15.99 1.82 -3.97
N LEU A 86 -16.17 2.97 -3.33
CA LEU A 86 -16.09 4.28 -3.97
C LEU A 86 -14.93 5.11 -3.41
N SER A 87 -14.40 6.03 -4.20
CA SER A 87 -13.46 7.04 -3.73
C SER A 87 -14.13 7.99 -2.74
N ALA A 88 -13.42 8.35 -1.67
CA ALA A 88 -13.92 9.17 -0.57
C ALA A 88 -12.85 10.13 -0.01
N GLY A 89 -11.80 10.41 -0.77
CA GLY A 89 -10.75 11.35 -0.38
C GLY A 89 -9.70 11.54 -1.45
N GLY A 90 -8.70 12.37 -1.17
CA GLY A 90 -7.62 12.68 -2.12
C GLY A 90 -6.70 11.51 -2.44
N ARG A 91 -6.13 10.87 -1.41
CA ARG A 91 -5.37 9.61 -1.55
C ARG A 91 -6.32 8.46 -1.28
N VAL A 92 -6.54 7.62 -2.28
CA VAL A 92 -7.67 6.66 -2.27
C VAL A 92 -7.18 5.27 -1.88
N LEU A 93 -6.17 4.76 -2.58
CA LEU A 93 -5.62 3.43 -2.34
C LEU A 93 -4.10 3.48 -2.24
N SER A 94 -3.53 2.43 -1.69
CA SER A 94 -2.09 2.16 -1.74
C SER A 94 -1.85 0.71 -2.12
N VAL A 95 -1.22 0.49 -3.28
CA VAL A 95 -0.79 -0.84 -3.73
C VAL A 95 0.58 -1.11 -3.15
N THR A 96 0.68 -2.08 -2.25
CA THR A 96 1.93 -2.49 -1.61
C THR A 96 2.33 -3.86 -2.11
N ALA A 97 3.58 -4.01 -2.53
CA ALA A 97 4.13 -5.31 -2.90
C ALA A 97 5.48 -5.56 -2.23
N THR A 98 5.77 -6.84 -1.98
CA THR A 98 7.04 -7.34 -1.48
C THR A 98 7.76 -8.14 -2.56
N GLY A 99 9.09 -8.19 -2.50
CA GLY A 99 9.91 -8.94 -3.44
C GLY A 99 11.32 -9.15 -2.91
N LYS A 100 12.05 -10.11 -3.49
CA LYS A 100 13.42 -10.45 -3.07
C LYS A 100 14.39 -9.26 -3.05
N ASP A 101 14.11 -8.23 -3.86
CA ASP A 101 14.85 -6.99 -3.98
C ASP A 101 13.89 -5.85 -4.39
N LEU A 102 14.40 -4.60 -4.43
CA LEU A 102 13.60 -3.42 -4.77
C LEU A 102 13.02 -3.49 -6.19
N THR A 103 13.74 -4.09 -7.14
CA THR A 103 13.28 -4.24 -8.52
C THR A 103 12.06 -5.15 -8.59
N ALA A 104 12.14 -6.33 -7.99
CA ALA A 104 11.03 -7.28 -7.93
C ALA A 104 9.81 -6.71 -7.19
N ALA A 105 10.02 -6.04 -6.05
CA ALA A 105 8.94 -5.40 -5.29
C ALA A 105 8.26 -4.30 -6.12
N ARG A 106 9.05 -3.48 -6.84
CA ARG A 106 8.54 -2.42 -7.71
C ARG A 106 7.73 -2.99 -8.88
N GLU A 107 8.27 -3.98 -9.60
CA GLU A 107 7.58 -4.62 -10.73
C GLU A 107 6.23 -5.22 -10.32
N ARG A 108 6.20 -5.90 -9.17
CA ARG A 108 4.95 -6.45 -8.61
C ARG A 108 3.96 -5.34 -8.24
N ALA A 109 4.41 -4.27 -7.60
CA ALA A 109 3.55 -3.15 -7.23
C ALA A 109 2.88 -2.52 -8.46
N TYR A 110 3.62 -2.28 -9.54
CA TYR A 110 3.05 -1.72 -10.77
C TYR A 110 2.20 -2.72 -11.56
N THR A 111 2.52 -4.03 -11.49
CA THR A 111 1.69 -5.08 -12.09
C THR A 111 0.31 -5.14 -11.42
N ALA A 112 0.28 -5.18 -10.08
CA ALA A 112 -0.97 -5.16 -9.31
C ALA A 112 -1.72 -3.83 -9.50
N LEU A 113 -1.02 -2.70 -9.53
CA LEU A 113 -1.61 -1.39 -9.79
C LEU A 113 -2.32 -1.32 -11.14
N GLY A 114 -1.76 -1.96 -12.17
CA GLY A 114 -2.36 -2.00 -13.52
C GLY A 114 -3.72 -2.72 -13.58
N ARG A 115 -4.12 -3.43 -12.52
CA ARG A 115 -5.45 -4.05 -12.41
C ARG A 115 -6.51 -3.11 -11.83
N ILE A 116 -6.08 -2.07 -11.11
CA ILE A 116 -7.00 -1.16 -10.43
C ILE A 116 -7.52 -0.11 -11.41
N HIS A 117 -8.84 0.09 -11.41
CA HIS A 117 -9.48 1.15 -12.17
C HIS A 117 -10.16 2.15 -11.23
N LEU A 118 -9.85 3.42 -11.43
CA LEU A 118 -10.49 4.58 -10.82
C LEU A 118 -10.40 5.73 -11.83
N ASP A 119 -11.55 6.18 -12.33
CA ASP A 119 -11.59 7.17 -13.41
C ASP A 119 -10.87 8.47 -13.04
N GLY A 120 -10.06 8.98 -13.96
CA GLY A 120 -9.26 10.19 -13.79
C GLY A 120 -8.19 10.12 -12.68
N SER A 121 -7.95 8.95 -12.08
CA SER A 121 -6.95 8.78 -11.02
C SER A 121 -5.52 9.02 -11.50
N GLN A 122 -4.64 9.28 -10.54
CA GLN A 122 -3.24 9.56 -10.78
C GLN A 122 -2.35 8.81 -9.80
N HIS A 123 -1.18 8.39 -10.28
CA HIS A 123 -0.13 7.79 -9.48
C HIS A 123 1.23 8.14 -10.08
N ARG A 124 2.27 8.16 -9.25
CA ARG A 124 3.65 8.34 -9.73
C ARG A 124 4.16 7.04 -10.35
N THR A 125 4.94 7.15 -11.42
CA THR A 125 5.54 6.01 -12.12
C THR A 125 6.99 5.73 -11.71
N ASP A 126 7.59 6.56 -10.87
CA ASP A 126 9.03 6.54 -10.53
C ASP A 126 9.30 6.13 -9.06
N ILE A 127 8.30 5.64 -8.33
CA ILE A 127 8.46 5.20 -6.94
C ILE A 127 9.46 4.05 -6.82
N ALA A 128 10.55 4.26 -6.08
CA ALA A 128 11.69 3.34 -5.96
C ALA A 128 12.52 3.13 -7.24
N LEU A 129 12.25 3.83 -8.35
CA LEU A 129 12.96 3.61 -9.63
C LEU A 129 14.46 3.85 -9.54
N LYS A 130 14.88 4.90 -8.85
CA LYS A 130 16.31 5.22 -8.69
C LYS A 130 17.00 4.15 -7.83
N ALA A 131 16.45 3.90 -6.64
CA ALA A 131 17.01 2.94 -5.69
C ALA A 131 16.94 1.48 -6.16
N SER A 132 16.09 1.13 -7.14
CA SER A 132 16.07 -0.22 -7.72
C SER A 132 17.13 -0.45 -8.80
N ARG A 133 17.84 0.61 -9.22
CA ARG A 133 18.88 0.55 -10.26
C ARG A 133 20.29 0.67 -9.69
N ASP A 134 20.40 0.99 -8.40
CA ASP A 134 21.63 1.05 -7.62
C ASP A 134 21.91 -0.34 -7.01
#